data_AF-A0A351F224-F1
#
_entry.id   AF-A0A351F224-F1
#
_cell.length_a   1.000
_cell.length_b   1.000
_cell.length_c   1.000
_cell.angle_alpha   90.00
_cell.angle_beta   90.00
_cell.angle_gamma   90.00
#
_symmetry.space_group_name_H-M   'P 1'
#
loop_
_entity.id
_entity.type
_entity.pdbx_description
1 polymer ?
#
loop_
_entity_poly.entity_id
_entity_poly.type
_entity_poly.pdbx_seq_one_letter_code
_entity_poly.pdbx_strand_id
1 'polypeptide(L)'
;AKPALPYHRFKALESIERGSPFVFNWPVGDSIYLTSQRSYAVFQVNQDPGIMMYDRELNGKVNNKEIIVRPVDKKDHYIKRCVAIAGDTLQVIEGVIYINGVKQKEPENKQTLYMLNKPLQVNKKRLEEMGIDEMDAAIDARGIAVGYHLTYKQAEQINQMSPNTLSPAVKQVDQTLFPFDRKNFGKWSVDNYGPIYIPKQGITVPINMENLALYSRIISVYEHNDLEVRENKIFINGAEADSYTFRQNYYWAMGDNRHNSEDSRAWGFVPEDHVVGKPLFIWFSTKNGKMSNGINWDRIFKSASE
;
A
#
# COMPACT_ATOMS: atom_id res chain seq x y z
N ALA A 1 -24.83 -3.15 -28.09
CA ALA A 1 -24.31 -2.48 -26.89
C ALA A 1 -25.13 -2.94 -25.69
N LYS A 2 -24.50 -3.51 -24.65
CA LYS A 2 -25.23 -3.73 -23.39
C LYS A 2 -25.50 -2.35 -22.79
N PRO A 3 -26.75 -1.97 -22.48
CA PRO A 3 -27.01 -0.71 -21.83
C PRO A 3 -26.40 -0.76 -20.43
N ALA A 4 -25.31 -0.04 -20.24
CA ALA A 4 -24.71 0.23 -18.94
C ALA A 4 -24.80 1.73 -18.74
N LEU A 5 -25.36 2.16 -17.61
CA LEU A 5 -25.29 3.56 -17.22
C LEU A 5 -23.80 3.90 -16.99
N PRO A 6 -23.32 5.05 -17.47
CA PRO A 6 -21.99 5.51 -17.12
C PRO A 6 -21.90 5.63 -15.59
N TYR A 7 -20.75 5.27 -15.03
CA TYR A 7 -20.51 5.38 -13.59
C TYR A 7 -20.77 6.82 -13.14
N HIS A 8 -21.65 6.98 -12.15
CA HIS A 8 -21.97 8.27 -11.57
C HIS A 8 -21.70 8.21 -10.06
N ARG A 9 -20.67 8.94 -9.62
CA ARG A 9 -20.39 9.11 -8.20
C ARG A 9 -21.20 10.30 -7.68
N PHE A 10 -22.01 10.08 -6.65
CA PHE A 10 -22.63 11.17 -5.92
C PHE A 10 -21.55 12.08 -5.33
N LYS A 11 -21.84 13.39 -5.25
CA LYS A 11 -20.92 14.34 -4.59
C LYS A 11 -20.59 13.83 -3.19
N ALA A 12 -19.30 13.77 -2.89
CA ALA A 12 -18.85 13.42 -1.56
C ALA A 12 -19.36 14.48 -0.56
N LEU A 13 -19.90 14.02 0.57
CA LEU A 13 -20.33 14.89 1.66
C LEU A 13 -19.12 15.45 2.45
N GLU A 14 -17.97 14.77 2.36
CA GLU A 14 -16.73 15.15 3.01
C GLU A 14 -15.53 14.92 2.08
N SER A 15 -14.51 15.76 2.21
CA SER A 15 -13.22 15.56 1.55
C SER A 15 -12.36 14.53 2.30
N ILE A 16 -11.52 13.82 1.57
CA ILE A 16 -10.45 13.00 2.15
C ILE A 16 -9.34 13.93 2.60
N GLU A 17 -8.92 13.78 3.86
CA GLU A 17 -7.89 14.61 4.48
C GLU A 17 -6.60 13.82 4.67
N ARG A 18 -5.46 14.51 4.67
CA ARG A 18 -4.16 13.90 4.97
C ARG A 18 -4.19 13.28 6.37
N GLY A 19 -3.60 12.11 6.52
CA GLY A 19 -3.55 11.33 7.75
C GLY A 19 -4.85 10.59 8.10
N SER A 20 -5.98 10.92 7.45
CA SER A 20 -7.26 10.29 7.76
C SER A 20 -7.35 8.88 7.15
N PRO A 21 -7.94 7.91 7.88
CA PRO A 21 -8.30 6.62 7.31
C PRO A 21 -9.36 6.79 6.22
N PHE A 22 -9.23 6.02 5.15
CA PHE A 22 -10.19 5.99 4.06
C PHE A 22 -10.28 4.60 3.45
N VAL A 23 -11.46 4.30 2.92
CA VAL A 23 -11.82 3.03 2.29
C VAL A 23 -11.84 3.21 0.77
N PHE A 24 -11.21 2.29 0.05
CA PHE A 24 -11.18 2.31 -1.40
C PHE A 24 -11.17 0.89 -1.97
N ASN A 25 -11.63 0.78 -3.21
CA ASN A 25 -11.51 -0.40 -4.05
C ASN A 25 -10.05 -0.56 -4.49
N TRP A 26 -9.46 -1.74 -4.30
CA TRP A 26 -8.05 -1.97 -4.58
C TRP A 26 -7.69 -1.64 -6.04
N PRO A 27 -6.79 -0.67 -6.32
CA PRO A 27 -6.65 -0.10 -7.67
C PRO A 27 -6.22 -1.09 -8.75
N VAL A 28 -5.39 -2.07 -8.38
CA VAL A 28 -4.86 -3.12 -9.26
C VAL A 28 -5.67 -4.42 -9.22
N GLY A 29 -6.83 -4.42 -8.55
CA GLY A 29 -7.70 -5.58 -8.41
C GLY A 29 -8.63 -5.86 -9.60
N ASP A 30 -8.41 -5.23 -10.75
CA ASP A 30 -9.19 -5.36 -11.99
C ASP A 30 -8.99 -6.70 -12.70
N SER A 31 -7.75 -7.22 -12.71
CA SER A 31 -7.44 -8.56 -13.23
C SER A 31 -6.65 -9.32 -12.18
N ILE A 32 -7.21 -10.42 -11.67
CA ILE A 32 -6.64 -11.17 -10.55
C ILE A 32 -6.60 -12.68 -10.80
N TYR A 33 -5.73 -13.36 -10.06
CA TYR A 33 -5.88 -14.76 -9.68
C TYR A 33 -6.47 -14.81 -8.27
N LEU A 34 -7.60 -15.51 -8.09
CA LEU A 34 -8.24 -15.67 -6.79
C LEU A 34 -7.86 -17.02 -6.18
N THR A 35 -7.20 -17.02 -5.02
CA THR A 35 -6.93 -18.23 -4.25
C THR A 35 -7.77 -18.26 -2.98
N SER A 36 -7.78 -19.40 -2.30
CA SER A 36 -8.36 -19.57 -0.97
C SER A 36 -7.71 -18.68 0.11
N GLN A 37 -6.46 -18.23 -0.11
CA GLN A 37 -5.75 -17.36 0.83
C GLN A 37 -6.08 -15.88 0.58
N ARG A 38 -6.00 -15.43 -0.68
CA ARG A 38 -6.26 -14.04 -1.07
C ARG A 38 -6.40 -13.86 -2.58
N SER A 39 -6.76 -12.64 -2.98
CA SER A 39 -6.62 -12.15 -4.36
C SER A 39 -5.17 -11.74 -4.64
N TYR A 40 -4.66 -12.11 -5.82
CA TYR A 40 -3.38 -11.66 -6.38
C TYR A 40 -3.61 -10.92 -7.69
N ALA A 41 -3.14 -9.68 -7.82
CA ALA A 41 -3.25 -8.98 -9.09
C ALA A 41 -2.34 -9.64 -10.14
N VAL A 42 -2.83 -9.80 -11.36
CA VAL A 42 -2.04 -10.34 -12.49
C VAL A 42 -0.75 -9.53 -12.66
N PHE A 43 -0.85 -8.21 -12.52
CA PHE A 43 0.29 -7.31 -12.55
C PHE A 43 1.34 -7.65 -11.47
N GLN A 44 0.93 -7.93 -10.23
CA GLN A 44 1.87 -8.27 -9.15
C GLN A 44 2.61 -9.58 -9.44
N VAL A 45 1.90 -10.60 -9.92
CA VAL A 45 2.51 -11.88 -10.32
C VAL A 45 3.52 -11.68 -11.44
N ASN A 46 3.22 -10.81 -12.40
CA ASN A 46 4.13 -10.53 -13.51
C ASN A 46 5.39 -9.78 -13.05
N GLN A 47 5.27 -8.88 -12.07
CA GLN A 47 6.41 -8.11 -11.53
C GLN A 47 7.27 -8.93 -10.58
N ASP A 48 6.66 -9.79 -9.77
CA ASP A 48 7.35 -10.69 -8.85
C ASP A 48 6.77 -12.12 -8.97
N PRO A 49 7.27 -12.92 -9.93
CA PRO A 49 6.86 -14.32 -10.08
C PRO A 49 7.18 -15.18 -8.85
N GLY A 50 8.12 -14.73 -7.99
CA GLY A 50 8.52 -15.43 -6.78
C GLY A 50 7.37 -15.61 -5.79
N ILE A 51 6.34 -14.78 -5.85
CA ILE A 51 5.18 -14.89 -4.96
C ILE A 51 4.43 -16.22 -5.10
N MET A 52 4.54 -16.89 -6.25
CA MET A 52 3.95 -18.22 -6.51
C MET A 52 4.57 -19.32 -5.63
N MET A 53 5.77 -19.11 -5.07
CA MET A 53 6.40 -20.07 -4.17
C MET A 53 5.70 -20.16 -2.81
N TYR A 54 4.99 -19.10 -2.42
CA TYR A 54 4.30 -19.00 -1.12
C TYR A 54 2.83 -19.46 -1.18
N ASP A 55 2.25 -19.60 -2.37
CA ASP A 55 0.89 -20.11 -2.56
C ASP A 55 0.82 -21.12 -3.72
N ARG A 56 0.64 -22.39 -3.40
CA ARG A 56 0.56 -23.47 -4.40
C ARG A 56 -0.66 -23.34 -5.30
N GLU A 57 -1.77 -22.81 -4.79
CA GLU A 57 -2.98 -22.61 -5.58
C GLU A 57 -2.75 -21.56 -6.66
N LEU A 58 -2.03 -20.48 -6.31
CA LEU A 58 -1.65 -19.44 -7.25
C LEU A 58 -0.85 -19.99 -8.43
N ASN A 59 0.15 -20.83 -8.17
CA ASN A 59 0.96 -21.44 -9.23
C ASN A 59 0.08 -22.23 -10.23
N GLY A 60 -0.88 -23.01 -9.74
CA GLY A 60 -1.84 -23.72 -10.61
C GLY A 60 -2.67 -22.78 -11.47
N LYS A 61 -3.21 -21.72 -10.87
CA LYS A 61 -4.05 -20.72 -11.55
C LYS A 61 -3.30 -19.94 -12.62
N VAL A 62 -2.04 -19.58 -12.36
CA VAL A 62 -1.17 -18.91 -13.32
C VAL A 62 -0.90 -19.80 -14.53
N ASN A 63 -0.53 -21.07 -14.30
CA ASN A 63 -0.27 -22.03 -15.37
C ASN A 63 -1.50 -22.29 -16.24
N ASN A 64 -2.68 -22.34 -15.62
CA ASN A 64 -3.97 -22.52 -16.30
C ASN A 64 -4.56 -21.23 -16.88
N LYS A 65 -3.94 -20.06 -16.62
CA LYS A 65 -4.44 -18.73 -17.00
C LYS A 65 -5.86 -18.45 -16.49
N GLU A 66 -6.17 -18.88 -15.27
CA GLU A 66 -7.47 -18.69 -14.60
C GLU A 66 -7.63 -17.25 -14.08
N ILE A 67 -7.66 -16.27 -14.99
CA ILE A 67 -7.78 -14.86 -14.66
C ILE A 67 -9.26 -14.48 -14.46
N ILE A 68 -9.55 -13.77 -13.36
CA ILE A 68 -10.85 -13.16 -13.09
C ILE A 68 -10.75 -11.65 -13.30
N VAL A 69 -11.65 -11.11 -14.12
CA VAL A 69 -11.78 -9.67 -14.35
C VAL A 69 -12.95 -9.12 -13.53
N ARG A 70 -12.71 -8.04 -12.77
CA ARG A 70 -13.70 -7.45 -11.86
C ARG A 70 -13.94 -5.97 -12.16
N PRO A 71 -15.21 -5.52 -12.22
CA PRO A 71 -15.50 -4.08 -12.22
C PRO A 71 -15.09 -3.45 -10.87
N VAL A 72 -14.97 -2.12 -10.85
CA VAL A 72 -14.46 -1.37 -9.69
C VAL A 72 -15.20 -1.71 -8.39
N ASP A 73 -16.53 -1.87 -8.44
CA ASP A 73 -17.39 -2.17 -7.29
C ASP A 73 -17.26 -3.61 -6.74
N LYS A 74 -16.57 -4.50 -7.47
CA LYS A 74 -16.32 -5.90 -7.06
C LYS A 74 -14.87 -6.14 -6.67
N LYS A 75 -14.02 -5.12 -6.69
CA LYS A 75 -12.64 -5.22 -6.22
C LYS A 75 -12.61 -5.30 -4.70
N ASP A 76 -11.53 -5.84 -4.17
CA ASP A 76 -11.33 -5.95 -2.73
C ASP A 76 -11.27 -4.55 -2.08
N HIS A 77 -11.87 -4.38 -0.91
CA HIS A 77 -11.82 -3.12 -0.18
C HIS A 77 -10.59 -3.08 0.73
N TYR A 78 -9.85 -1.98 0.68
CA TYR A 78 -8.73 -1.70 1.57
C TYR A 78 -9.06 -0.48 2.43
N ILE A 79 -8.63 -0.53 3.69
CA ILE A 79 -8.60 0.62 4.60
C ILE A 79 -7.15 0.97 4.89
N LYS A 80 -6.77 2.20 4.59
CA LYS A 80 -5.42 2.74 4.83
C LYS A 80 -5.53 4.21 5.23
N ARG A 81 -4.42 4.83 5.64
CA ARG A 81 -4.36 6.28 5.82
C ARG A 81 -4.05 6.96 4.50
N CYS A 82 -4.76 8.06 4.20
CA CYS A 82 -4.46 8.92 3.08
C CYS A 82 -3.24 9.78 3.43
N VAL A 83 -2.05 9.40 2.97
CA VAL A 83 -0.80 10.11 3.30
C VAL A 83 -0.65 11.38 2.48
N ALA A 84 -1.02 11.34 1.20
CA ALA A 84 -0.92 12.46 0.29
C ALA A 84 -2.18 12.56 -0.58
N ILE A 85 -2.59 13.78 -0.87
CA ILE A 85 -3.77 14.11 -1.67
C ILE A 85 -3.36 14.72 -3.02
N ALA A 86 -4.31 14.83 -3.94
CA ALA A 86 -4.11 15.42 -5.24
C ALA A 86 -3.43 16.80 -5.19
N GLY A 87 -2.32 16.94 -5.91
CA GLY A 87 -1.51 18.15 -5.99
C GLY A 87 -0.29 18.14 -5.06
N ASP A 88 -0.16 17.15 -4.18
CA ASP A 88 0.99 17.02 -3.31
C ASP A 88 2.22 16.47 -4.02
N THR A 89 3.39 16.81 -3.50
CA THR A 89 4.63 16.05 -3.71
C THR A 89 4.95 15.26 -2.45
N LEU A 90 4.99 13.93 -2.57
CA LEU A 90 5.34 13.00 -1.50
C LEU A 90 6.81 12.62 -1.58
N GLN A 91 7.51 12.65 -0.45
CA GLN A 91 8.85 12.07 -0.30
C GLN A 91 8.95 11.34 1.05
N VAL A 92 9.70 10.25 1.07
CA VAL A 92 10.06 9.53 2.31
C VAL A 92 11.58 9.58 2.44
N ILE A 93 12.06 10.04 3.60
CA ILE A 93 13.48 10.13 3.93
C ILE A 93 13.67 9.47 5.29
N GLU A 94 14.48 8.40 5.36
CA GLU A 94 14.72 7.63 6.58
C GLU A 94 13.43 7.22 7.32
N GLY A 95 12.41 6.80 6.55
CA GLY A 95 11.11 6.35 7.07
C GLY A 95 10.20 7.48 7.56
N VAL A 96 10.59 8.74 7.37
CA VAL A 96 9.81 9.94 7.69
C VAL A 96 9.16 10.51 6.43
N ILE A 97 7.85 10.79 6.52
CA ILE A 97 7.07 11.36 5.42
C ILE A 97 7.24 12.88 5.35
N TYR A 98 7.50 13.38 4.14
CA TYR A 98 7.49 14.78 3.77
C TYR A 98 6.44 15.01 2.68
N ILE A 99 5.61 16.05 2.86
CA ILE A 99 4.63 16.50 1.87
C ILE A 99 4.96 17.92 1.50
N ASN A 100 5.19 18.18 0.21
CA ASN A 100 5.60 19.49 -0.30
C ASN A 100 6.84 20.04 0.44
N GLY A 101 7.80 19.14 0.76
CA GLY A 101 9.00 19.47 1.54
C GLY A 101 8.79 19.63 3.04
N VAL A 102 7.56 19.57 3.55
CA VAL A 102 7.24 19.73 4.97
C VAL A 102 7.13 18.38 5.65
N LYS A 103 7.91 18.18 6.72
CA LYS A 103 7.85 16.98 7.58
C LYS A 103 6.45 16.80 8.17
N GLN A 104 5.89 15.60 8.01
CA GLN A 104 4.58 15.27 8.55
C GLN A 104 4.65 14.69 9.96
N LYS A 105 3.58 14.88 10.73
CA LYS A 105 3.39 14.20 12.02
C LYS A 105 3.05 12.74 11.75
N GLU A 106 3.75 11.83 12.40
CA GLU A 106 3.49 10.40 12.28
C GLU A 106 2.33 9.97 13.19
N PRO A 107 1.53 8.96 12.78
CA PRO A 107 0.55 8.34 13.65
C PRO A 107 1.21 7.79 14.91
N GLU A 108 0.53 7.92 16.07
CA GLU A 108 1.07 7.45 17.35
C GLU A 108 1.35 5.94 17.34
N ASN A 109 0.46 5.18 16.71
CA ASN A 109 0.55 3.72 16.62
C ASN A 109 1.25 3.24 15.33
N LYS A 110 2.08 4.09 14.70
CA LYS A 110 2.90 3.67 13.56
C LYS A 110 3.85 2.55 13.99
N GLN A 111 3.81 1.43 13.25
CA GLN A 111 4.72 0.31 13.45
C GLN A 111 5.76 0.24 12.34
N THR A 112 7.00 -0.08 12.72
CA THR A 112 8.12 -0.37 11.80
C THR A 112 8.79 -1.66 12.21
N LEU A 113 9.52 -2.30 11.30
CA LEU A 113 10.29 -3.49 11.64
C LEU A 113 11.49 -3.11 12.52
N TYR A 114 11.63 -3.80 13.65
CA TYR A 114 12.83 -3.82 14.48
C TYR A 114 13.45 -5.21 14.43
N MET A 115 14.74 -5.29 14.18
CA MET A 115 15.50 -6.54 14.15
C MET A 115 15.96 -6.94 15.55
N LEU A 116 15.93 -8.23 15.82
CA LEU A 116 16.51 -8.80 17.04
C LEU A 116 18.03 -8.88 16.88
N ASN A 117 18.76 -8.22 17.79
CA ASN A 117 20.21 -8.34 17.88
C ASN A 117 20.62 -9.58 18.71
N LYS A 118 19.72 -10.09 19.54
CA LYS A 118 19.89 -11.25 20.43
C LYS A 118 18.53 -11.90 20.70
N PRO A 119 18.48 -13.16 21.18
CA PRO A 119 17.23 -13.82 21.51
C PRO A 119 16.37 -12.99 22.45
N LEU A 120 15.07 -12.90 22.14
CA LEU A 120 14.12 -12.14 22.95
C LEU A 120 13.95 -12.82 24.32
N GLN A 121 14.31 -12.12 25.39
CA GLN A 121 14.17 -12.61 26.78
C GLN A 121 12.85 -12.17 27.42
N VAL A 122 11.90 -11.68 26.63
CA VAL A 122 10.56 -11.26 27.05
C VAL A 122 9.60 -12.41 26.79
N ASN A 123 8.88 -12.86 27.82
CA ASN A 123 7.90 -13.93 27.65
C ASN A 123 6.64 -13.43 26.91
N LYS A 124 5.88 -14.36 26.33
CA LYS A 124 4.66 -14.08 25.55
C LYS A 124 3.64 -13.23 26.30
N LYS A 125 3.35 -13.56 27.56
CA LYS A 125 2.37 -12.82 28.37
C LYS A 125 2.73 -11.34 28.48
N ARG A 126 4.00 -11.03 28.66
CA ARG A 126 4.49 -9.65 28.75
C ARG A 126 4.41 -8.90 27.41
N LEU A 127 4.62 -9.60 26.29
CA LEU A 127 4.39 -9.02 24.96
C LEU A 127 2.92 -8.68 24.74
N GLU A 128 2.01 -9.58 25.13
CA GLU A 128 0.56 -9.35 25.07
C GLU A 128 0.13 -8.15 25.94
N GLU A 129 0.68 -8.03 27.16
CA GLU A 129 0.47 -6.86 28.04
C GLU A 129 0.96 -5.54 27.41
N MET A 130 1.97 -5.60 26.54
CA MET A 130 2.48 -4.47 25.75
C MET A 130 1.70 -4.26 24.43
N GLY A 131 0.67 -5.07 24.16
CA GLY A 131 -0.10 -5.04 22.93
C GLY A 131 0.67 -5.49 21.68
N ILE A 132 1.69 -6.33 21.84
CA ILE A 132 2.48 -6.93 20.76
C ILE A 132 1.94 -8.35 20.52
N ASP A 133 1.49 -8.63 19.30
CA ASP A 133 1.00 -9.95 18.94
C ASP A 133 2.12 -10.85 18.37
N GLU A 134 1.97 -12.16 18.49
CA GLU A 134 2.89 -13.11 17.83
C GLU A 134 2.91 -12.96 16.31
N MET A 135 1.80 -12.55 15.70
CA MET A 135 1.71 -12.28 14.26
C MET A 135 2.48 -11.01 13.84
N ASP A 136 2.92 -10.18 14.80
CA ASP A 136 3.81 -9.05 14.54
C ASP A 136 5.28 -9.48 14.36
N ALA A 137 5.61 -10.75 14.62
CA ALA A 137 6.95 -11.28 14.40
C ALA A 137 7.29 -11.36 12.90
N ALA A 138 8.43 -10.80 12.52
CA ALA A 138 9.06 -11.10 11.24
C ALA A 138 9.83 -12.41 11.37
N ILE A 139 9.47 -13.41 10.55
CA ILE A 139 10.05 -14.76 10.57
C ILE A 139 10.97 -15.00 9.38
N ASP A 140 12.04 -15.76 9.59
CA ASP A 140 12.88 -16.24 8.49
C ASP A 140 12.28 -17.48 7.79
N ALA A 141 12.97 -17.99 6.76
CA ALA A 141 12.53 -19.17 6.01
C ALA A 141 12.42 -20.47 6.85
N ARG A 142 12.96 -20.49 8.07
CA ARG A 142 12.88 -21.61 9.02
C ARG A 142 11.78 -21.40 10.07
N GLY A 143 11.05 -20.30 10.00
CA GLY A 143 10.01 -19.93 10.97
C GLY A 143 10.56 -19.34 12.26
N ILE A 144 11.82 -18.90 12.28
CA ILE A 144 12.45 -18.29 13.47
C ILE A 144 12.22 -16.78 13.42
N ALA A 145 11.77 -16.20 14.54
CA ALA A 145 11.63 -14.75 14.66
C ALA A 145 13.00 -14.06 14.54
N VAL A 146 13.11 -13.16 13.57
CA VAL A 146 14.30 -12.31 13.33
C VAL A 146 14.05 -10.85 13.69
N GLY A 147 12.80 -10.49 13.95
CA GLY A 147 12.39 -9.14 14.31
C GLY A 147 10.91 -9.05 14.65
N TYR A 148 10.45 -7.86 14.97
CA TYR A 148 9.04 -7.56 15.26
C TYR A 148 8.63 -6.23 14.64
N HIS A 149 7.38 -6.15 14.19
CA HIS A 149 6.76 -4.90 13.77
C HIS A 149 6.21 -4.17 14.99
N LEU A 150 6.91 -3.12 15.43
CA LEU A 150 6.66 -2.47 16.71
C LEU A 150 6.47 -0.97 16.54
N THR A 151 5.69 -0.39 17.45
CA THR A 151 5.73 1.06 17.67
C THR A 151 7.05 1.46 18.33
N TYR A 152 7.42 2.74 18.22
CA TYR A 152 8.60 3.27 18.90
C TYR A 152 8.56 3.03 20.42
N LYS A 153 7.39 3.28 21.05
CA LYS A 153 7.17 3.06 22.49
C LYS A 153 7.40 1.60 22.90
N GLN A 154 6.89 0.65 22.11
CA GLN A 154 7.06 -0.78 22.36
C GLN A 154 8.54 -1.20 22.25
N ALA A 155 9.24 -0.75 21.21
CA ALA A 155 10.66 -1.06 21.03
C ALA A 155 11.53 -0.47 22.15
N GLU A 156 11.22 0.76 22.58
CA GLU A 156 11.88 1.42 23.71
C GLU A 156 11.68 0.65 25.02
N GLN A 157 10.44 0.24 25.33
CA GLN A 157 10.14 -0.56 26.52
C GLN A 157 10.93 -1.88 26.52
N ILE A 158 11.01 -2.59 25.39
CA ILE A 158 11.81 -3.82 25.27
C ILE A 158 13.29 -3.54 25.55
N ASN A 159 13.85 -2.49 24.96
CA ASN A 159 15.25 -2.13 25.17
C ASN A 159 15.55 -1.62 26.59
N GLN A 160 14.59 -1.02 27.30
CA GLN A 160 14.75 -0.67 28.71
C GLN A 160 14.83 -1.91 29.61
N MET A 161 14.05 -2.96 29.30
CA MET A 161 14.06 -4.21 30.04
C MET A 161 15.29 -5.06 29.75
N SER A 162 15.71 -5.09 28.49
CA SER A 162 16.93 -5.79 28.05
C SER A 162 17.66 -4.93 27.02
N PRO A 163 18.68 -4.16 27.45
CA PRO A 163 19.42 -3.25 26.58
C PRO A 163 19.97 -3.92 25.32
N ASN A 164 19.94 -3.19 24.21
CA ASN A 164 20.43 -3.60 22.88
C ASN A 164 19.73 -4.85 22.31
N THR A 165 18.49 -5.13 22.69
CA THR A 165 17.72 -6.26 22.14
C THR A 165 17.25 -5.98 20.72
N LEU A 166 16.78 -4.77 20.46
CA LEU A 166 16.19 -4.36 19.19
C LEU A 166 16.95 -3.21 18.56
N SER A 167 17.10 -3.26 17.24
CA SER A 167 17.54 -2.15 16.40
C SER A 167 16.52 -1.88 15.28
N PRO A 168 16.28 -0.62 14.87
CA PRO A 168 15.44 -0.35 13.70
C PRO A 168 16.00 -1.09 12.49
N ALA A 169 15.13 -1.75 11.72
CA ALA A 169 15.54 -2.35 10.47
C ALA A 169 15.92 -1.24 9.48
N VAL A 170 17.14 -1.31 8.94
CA VAL A 170 17.55 -0.46 7.82
C VAL A 170 17.19 -1.19 6.54
N LYS A 171 16.07 -0.82 5.90
CA LYS A 171 15.72 -1.44 4.61
C LYS A 171 16.57 -0.84 3.49
N GLN A 172 17.36 -1.72 2.88
CA GLN A 172 18.09 -1.46 1.64
C GLN A 172 17.11 -1.28 0.47
N VAL A 173 17.65 -0.92 -0.69
CA VAL A 173 16.93 -0.80 -1.95
C VAL A 173 15.91 -1.94 -2.12
N ASP A 174 14.68 -1.57 -2.46
CA ASP A 174 13.55 -2.48 -2.64
C ASP A 174 13.04 -2.37 -4.08
N GLN A 175 13.25 -3.44 -4.84
CA GLN A 175 12.91 -3.51 -6.25
C GLN A 175 11.45 -3.92 -6.49
N THR A 176 10.69 -4.18 -5.43
CA THR A 176 9.27 -4.56 -5.47
C THR A 176 8.34 -3.36 -5.30
N LEU A 177 8.90 -2.15 -5.27
CA LEU A 177 8.13 -0.93 -5.11
C LEU A 177 7.68 -0.36 -6.46
N PHE A 178 6.46 0.16 -6.48
CA PHE A 178 5.95 1.03 -7.53
C PHE A 178 6.94 2.19 -7.80
N PRO A 179 7.24 2.52 -9.06
CA PRO A 179 6.60 2.07 -10.31
C PRO A 179 7.21 0.84 -10.97
N PHE A 180 8.00 0.03 -10.27
CA PHE A 180 8.62 -1.20 -10.79
C PHE A 180 9.60 -0.98 -11.96
N ASP A 181 10.16 0.22 -12.03
CA ASP A 181 11.16 0.57 -13.03
C ASP A 181 12.51 0.75 -12.34
N ARG A 182 13.30 -0.32 -12.37
CA ARG A 182 14.63 -0.38 -11.74
C ARG A 182 15.64 0.57 -12.38
N LYS A 183 15.45 0.93 -13.65
CA LYS A 183 16.37 1.81 -14.37
C LYS A 183 16.28 3.23 -13.79
N ASN A 184 15.06 3.74 -13.64
CA ASN A 184 14.83 5.11 -13.21
C ASN A 184 14.66 5.25 -11.68
N PHE A 185 14.16 4.21 -11.01
CA PHE A 185 13.77 4.25 -9.58
C PHE A 185 14.43 3.17 -8.72
N GLY A 186 15.40 2.42 -9.26
CA GLY A 186 16.02 1.26 -8.59
C GLY A 186 16.89 1.58 -7.37
N LYS A 187 16.83 2.78 -6.81
CA LYS A 187 17.48 3.16 -5.54
C LYS A 187 16.48 3.33 -4.40
N TRP A 188 15.19 3.27 -4.69
CA TRP A 188 14.16 3.47 -3.67
C TRP A 188 14.09 2.29 -2.71
N SER A 189 13.72 2.59 -1.47
CA SER A 189 13.35 1.63 -0.46
C SER A 189 12.08 2.09 0.26
N VAL A 190 11.54 1.23 1.12
CA VAL A 190 10.38 1.52 1.97
C VAL A 190 10.62 2.77 2.85
N ASP A 191 11.88 3.04 3.19
CA ASP A 191 12.32 4.17 4.03
C ASP A 191 12.85 5.36 3.22
N ASN A 192 13.21 5.18 1.96
CA ASN A 192 13.75 6.24 1.10
C ASN A 192 13.07 6.18 -0.26
N TYR A 193 12.05 7.02 -0.46
CA TYR A 193 11.13 6.92 -1.59
C TYR A 193 10.77 8.30 -2.15
N GLY A 194 10.61 8.39 -3.46
CA GLY A 194 10.27 9.63 -4.14
C GLY A 194 11.46 10.59 -4.29
N PRO A 195 11.19 11.89 -4.54
CA PRO A 195 9.87 12.51 -4.54
C PRO A 195 8.96 12.01 -5.68
N ILE A 196 7.65 12.00 -5.45
CA ILE A 196 6.62 11.78 -6.49
C ILE A 196 5.53 12.83 -6.40
N TYR A 197 4.99 13.25 -7.54
CA TYR A 197 3.82 14.10 -7.61
C TYR A 197 2.55 13.25 -7.55
N ILE A 198 1.58 13.67 -6.74
CA ILE A 198 0.26 13.05 -6.64
C ILE A 198 -0.68 13.77 -7.62
N PRO A 199 -1.13 13.09 -8.69
CA PRO A 199 -1.88 13.74 -9.74
C PRO A 199 -3.18 14.41 -9.29
N LYS A 200 -3.45 15.59 -9.87
CA LYS A 200 -4.63 16.41 -9.62
C LYS A 200 -5.37 16.66 -10.92
N GLN A 201 -6.70 16.58 -10.86
CA GLN A 201 -7.56 16.84 -12.00
C GLN A 201 -7.26 18.21 -12.63
N GLY A 202 -7.13 18.24 -13.95
CA GLY A 202 -6.86 19.44 -14.74
C GLY A 202 -5.41 19.91 -14.73
N ILE A 203 -4.52 19.27 -13.96
CA ILE A 203 -3.09 19.59 -14.00
C ILE A 203 -2.41 18.81 -15.12
N THR A 204 -1.56 19.51 -15.87
CA THR A 204 -0.69 18.94 -16.90
C THR A 204 0.71 18.73 -16.35
N VAL A 205 1.29 17.55 -16.58
CA VAL A 205 2.69 17.25 -16.25
C VAL A 205 3.46 16.80 -17.50
N PRO A 206 4.77 17.06 -17.60
CA PRO A 206 5.59 16.46 -18.64
C PRO A 206 5.66 14.94 -18.45
N ILE A 207 5.61 14.19 -19.55
CA ILE A 207 5.85 12.74 -19.57
C ILE A 207 7.03 12.43 -20.47
N ASN A 208 7.90 11.53 -20.02
CA ASN A 208 9.07 11.08 -20.74
C ASN A 208 9.44 9.66 -20.30
N MET A 209 10.46 9.06 -20.93
CA MET A 209 10.87 7.69 -20.61
C MET A 209 11.46 7.51 -19.20
N GLU A 210 11.74 8.60 -18.48
CA GLU A 210 12.24 8.56 -17.09
C GLU A 210 11.10 8.50 -16.08
N ASN A 211 9.95 9.10 -16.39
CA ASN A 211 8.82 9.20 -15.47
C ASN A 211 7.56 8.44 -15.92
N LEU A 212 7.50 7.94 -17.15
CA LEU A 212 6.32 7.32 -17.72
C LEU A 212 5.82 6.15 -16.86
N ALA A 213 6.72 5.38 -16.26
CA ALA A 213 6.36 4.26 -15.38
C ALA A 213 5.44 4.67 -14.21
N LEU A 214 5.55 5.91 -13.70
CA LEU A 214 4.65 6.44 -12.68
C LEU A 214 3.23 6.64 -13.22
N TYR A 215 3.09 7.06 -14.48
CA TYR A 215 1.81 7.51 -15.03
C TYR A 215 1.17 6.54 -16.02
N SER A 216 1.87 5.49 -16.47
CA SER A 216 1.37 4.54 -17.48
C SER A 216 -0.02 3.99 -17.13
N ARG A 217 -0.20 3.50 -15.90
CA ARG A 217 -1.47 2.93 -15.46
C ARG A 217 -2.57 3.98 -15.29
N ILE A 218 -2.20 5.21 -14.91
CA ILE A 218 -3.15 6.33 -14.89
C ILE A 218 -3.69 6.58 -16.29
N ILE A 219 -2.78 6.76 -17.25
CA ILE A 219 -3.12 7.10 -18.62
C ILE A 219 -3.94 5.97 -19.27
N SER A 220 -3.48 4.73 -19.16
CA SER A 220 -4.06 3.61 -19.93
C SER A 220 -5.24 2.93 -19.25
N VAL A 221 -5.16 2.69 -17.95
CA VAL A 221 -6.16 1.88 -17.23
C VAL A 221 -7.19 2.76 -16.54
N TYR A 222 -6.74 3.76 -15.78
CA TYR A 222 -7.66 4.57 -14.96
C TYR A 222 -8.36 5.67 -15.75
N GLU A 223 -7.73 6.21 -16.78
CA GLU A 223 -8.29 7.28 -17.63
C GLU A 223 -8.59 6.83 -19.06
N HIS A 224 -8.44 5.53 -19.33
CA HIS A 224 -8.90 4.84 -20.55
C HIS A 224 -8.35 5.40 -21.86
N ASN A 225 -7.06 5.73 -21.92
CA ASN A 225 -6.40 6.08 -23.17
C ASN A 225 -5.61 4.91 -23.73
N ASP A 226 -5.40 4.91 -25.04
CA ASP A 226 -4.38 4.07 -25.64
C ASP A 226 -3.00 4.70 -25.38
N LEU A 227 -2.05 3.91 -24.90
CA LEU A 227 -0.70 4.35 -24.55
C LEU A 227 0.31 3.41 -25.21
N GLU A 228 1.09 3.94 -26.15
CA GLU A 228 2.12 3.20 -26.87
C GLU A 228 3.49 3.88 -26.72
N VAL A 229 4.55 3.09 -26.65
CA VAL A 229 5.92 3.57 -26.78
C VAL A 229 6.53 2.96 -28.03
N ARG A 230 6.92 3.79 -28.99
CA ARG A 230 7.53 3.38 -30.26
C ARG A 230 8.78 4.21 -30.50
N GLU A 231 9.90 3.54 -30.76
CA GLU A 231 11.18 4.22 -31.07
C GLU A 231 11.54 5.32 -30.05
N ASN A 232 11.36 5.03 -28.76
CA ASN A 232 11.63 5.95 -27.65
C ASN A 232 10.76 7.24 -27.62
N LYS A 233 9.62 7.22 -28.33
CA LYS A 233 8.58 8.25 -28.31
C LYS A 233 7.31 7.71 -27.68
N ILE A 234 6.59 8.57 -26.98
CA ILE A 234 5.34 8.23 -26.29
C ILE A 234 4.18 8.69 -27.16
N PHE A 235 3.19 7.83 -27.35
CA PHE A 235 1.97 8.13 -28.08
C PHE A 235 0.76 7.89 -27.18
N ILE A 236 -0.15 8.86 -27.13
CA ILE A 236 -1.43 8.75 -26.43
C ILE A 236 -2.55 8.92 -27.44
N ASN A 237 -3.40 7.90 -27.57
CA ASN A 237 -4.47 7.84 -28.58
C ASN A 237 -3.94 8.09 -30.01
N GLY A 238 -2.78 7.50 -30.33
CA GLY A 238 -2.14 7.60 -31.64
C GLY A 238 -1.34 8.88 -31.90
N ALA A 239 -1.43 9.91 -31.05
CA ALA A 239 -0.67 11.16 -31.20
C ALA A 239 0.58 11.16 -30.32
N GLU A 240 1.71 11.65 -30.85
CA GLU A 240 2.94 11.83 -30.07
C GLU A 240 2.68 12.82 -28.92
N ALA A 241 3.12 12.46 -27.71
CA ALA A 241 2.84 13.20 -26.49
C ALA A 241 4.11 13.36 -25.63
N ASP A 242 4.35 14.58 -25.17
CA ASP A 242 5.41 14.95 -24.22
C ASP A 242 4.84 15.40 -22.86
N SER A 243 3.52 15.42 -22.74
CA SER A 243 2.79 15.83 -21.55
C SER A 243 1.44 15.10 -21.43
N TYR A 244 0.89 15.10 -20.22
CA TYR A 244 -0.43 14.52 -19.94
C TYR A 244 -1.22 15.39 -18.96
N THR A 245 -2.52 15.56 -19.23
CA THR A 245 -3.45 16.28 -18.34
C THR A 245 -4.39 15.30 -17.67
N PHE A 246 -4.35 15.25 -16.34
CA PHE A 246 -5.13 14.29 -15.56
C PHE A 246 -6.62 14.63 -15.54
N ARG A 247 -7.47 13.62 -15.67
CA ARG A 247 -8.94 13.75 -15.72
C ARG A 247 -9.62 13.58 -14.36
N GLN A 248 -8.90 13.08 -13.35
CA GLN A 248 -9.41 12.94 -11.98
C GLN A 248 -8.33 13.17 -10.92
N ASN A 249 -8.75 13.22 -9.66
CA ASN A 249 -7.82 13.31 -8.52
C ASN A 249 -7.28 11.93 -8.15
N TYR A 250 -6.09 11.94 -7.55
CA TYR A 250 -5.42 10.73 -7.07
C TYR A 250 -4.96 10.91 -5.62
N TYR A 251 -4.76 9.78 -4.95
CA TYR A 251 -4.39 9.71 -3.54
C TYR A 251 -3.25 8.71 -3.33
N TRP A 252 -2.48 8.92 -2.27
CA TRP A 252 -1.47 7.97 -1.80
C TRP A 252 -1.88 7.35 -0.48
N ALA A 253 -2.08 6.03 -0.48
CA ALA A 253 -2.54 5.26 0.67
C ALA A 253 -1.36 4.54 1.33
N MET A 254 -1.19 4.66 2.65
CA MET A 254 -0.20 3.87 3.40
C MET A 254 -0.80 3.25 4.66
N GLY A 255 -0.33 2.05 5.01
CA GLY A 255 -0.68 1.42 6.28
C GLY A 255 0.20 1.91 7.43
N ASP A 256 -0.30 1.74 8.66
CA ASP A 256 0.45 2.13 9.87
C ASP A 256 1.61 1.19 10.17
N ASN A 257 1.48 -0.09 9.82
CA ASN A 257 2.59 -1.02 9.82
C ASN A 257 3.41 -0.83 8.54
N ARG A 258 4.27 0.20 8.54
CA ARG A 258 4.95 0.72 7.35
C ARG A 258 5.85 -0.32 6.68
N HIS A 259 6.36 -1.29 7.41
CA HIS A 259 7.24 -2.33 6.85
C HIS A 259 6.50 -3.61 6.46
N ASN A 260 5.23 -3.77 6.86
CA ASN A 260 4.39 -4.96 6.60
C ASN A 260 3.08 -4.66 5.86
N SER A 261 2.91 -3.44 5.36
CA SER A 261 1.67 -3.04 4.71
C SER A 261 1.82 -3.12 3.20
N GLU A 262 1.01 -3.96 2.57
CA GLU A 262 0.68 -3.78 1.16
C GLU A 262 -0.11 -2.47 1.03
N ASP A 263 0.51 -1.47 0.38
CA ASP A 263 -0.04 -0.12 0.23
C ASP A 263 0.35 0.53 -1.11
N SER A 264 0.16 1.85 -1.27
CA SER A 264 0.46 2.54 -2.54
C SER A 264 1.92 2.37 -2.97
N ARG A 265 2.85 2.03 -2.08
CA ARG A 265 4.21 1.67 -2.50
C ARG A 265 4.27 0.34 -3.26
N ALA A 266 3.27 -0.52 -3.15
CA ALA A 266 3.14 -1.80 -3.84
C ALA A 266 2.20 -1.76 -5.07
N TRP A 267 1.35 -0.74 -5.24
CA TRP A 267 0.42 -0.67 -6.38
C TRP A 267 0.30 0.70 -7.04
N GLY A 268 0.88 1.73 -6.46
CA GLY A 268 0.82 3.12 -6.92
C GLY A 268 -0.43 3.87 -6.45
N PHE A 269 -0.91 4.75 -7.31
CA PHE A 269 -1.95 5.72 -6.99
C PHE A 269 -3.32 5.08 -6.77
N VAL A 270 -4.10 5.65 -5.84
CA VAL A 270 -5.52 5.37 -5.65
C VAL A 270 -6.32 6.43 -6.41
N PRO A 271 -7.05 6.06 -7.48
CA PRO A 271 -7.89 7.01 -8.22
C PRO A 271 -9.10 7.44 -7.40
N GLU A 272 -9.60 8.64 -7.65
CA GLU A 272 -10.77 9.18 -6.94
C GLU A 272 -12.02 8.30 -7.10
N ASP A 273 -12.29 7.76 -8.28
CA ASP A 273 -13.41 6.85 -8.54
C ASP A 273 -13.31 5.48 -7.84
N HIS A 274 -12.16 5.15 -7.24
CA HIS A 274 -11.99 3.96 -6.40
C HIS A 274 -12.30 4.23 -4.93
N VAL A 275 -12.38 5.51 -4.51
CA VAL A 275 -12.63 5.86 -3.11
C VAL A 275 -14.10 5.59 -2.77
N VAL A 276 -14.31 4.75 -1.75
CA VAL A 276 -15.64 4.40 -1.23
C VAL A 276 -16.09 5.43 -0.19
N GLY A 277 -15.23 5.78 0.77
CA GLY A 277 -15.56 6.77 1.80
C GLY A 277 -14.62 6.74 3.00
N LYS A 278 -15.03 7.34 4.11
CA LYS A 278 -14.32 7.28 5.39
C LYS A 278 -14.94 6.20 6.28
N PRO A 279 -14.14 5.36 6.97
CA PRO A 279 -14.68 4.45 7.96
C PRO A 279 -15.18 5.24 9.18
N LEU A 280 -16.38 4.92 9.68
CA LEU A 280 -16.99 5.63 10.80
C LEU A 280 -16.56 5.04 12.15
N PHE A 281 -16.74 3.74 12.33
CA PHE A 281 -16.41 3.04 13.56
C PHE A 281 -16.07 1.57 13.29
N ILE A 282 -15.44 0.93 14.27
CA ILE A 282 -15.08 -0.50 14.21
C ILE A 282 -16.32 -1.32 14.61
N TRP A 283 -17.00 -1.93 13.65
CA TRP A 283 -18.15 -2.79 13.94
C TRP A 283 -17.76 -4.08 14.67
N PHE A 284 -16.59 -4.65 14.34
CA PHE A 284 -16.17 -5.94 14.88
C PHE A 284 -14.66 -6.03 15.02
N SER A 285 -14.19 -6.67 16.09
CA SER A 285 -12.77 -6.90 16.36
C SER A 285 -12.57 -8.17 17.18
N THR A 286 -11.57 -8.98 16.84
CA THR A 286 -11.11 -10.13 17.62
C THR A 286 -9.78 -9.82 18.28
N LYS A 287 -9.48 -10.52 19.38
CA LYS A 287 -8.15 -10.45 19.99
C LYS A 287 -7.16 -11.15 19.06
N ASN A 288 -6.08 -10.45 18.70
CA ASN A 288 -4.97 -11.01 17.92
C ASN A 288 -5.40 -11.63 16.57
N GLY A 289 -6.46 -11.07 15.96
CA GLY A 289 -6.97 -11.55 14.66
C GLY A 289 -7.62 -12.94 14.66
N LYS A 290 -7.73 -13.62 15.81
CA LYS A 290 -8.27 -14.99 15.90
C LYS A 290 -9.56 -15.01 16.69
N MET A 291 -10.63 -15.55 16.10
CA MET A 291 -11.91 -15.73 16.78
C MET A 291 -11.77 -16.60 18.04
N SER A 292 -10.88 -17.59 18.02
CA SER A 292 -10.57 -18.46 19.17
C SER A 292 -10.03 -17.71 20.38
N ASN A 293 -9.42 -16.54 20.18
CA ASN A 293 -8.86 -15.71 21.25
C ASN A 293 -9.92 -14.77 21.86
N GLY A 294 -11.15 -14.82 21.34
CA GLY A 294 -12.28 -14.03 21.80
C GLY A 294 -12.41 -12.67 21.12
N ILE A 295 -13.50 -11.99 21.45
CA ILE A 295 -13.86 -10.67 20.93
C ILE A 295 -13.02 -9.60 21.65
N ASN A 296 -12.54 -8.61 20.89
CA ASN A 296 -11.87 -7.43 21.43
C ASN A 296 -12.88 -6.30 21.68
N TRP A 297 -13.55 -6.39 22.83
CA TRP A 297 -14.60 -5.45 23.25
C TRP A 297 -14.10 -4.00 23.36
N ASP A 298 -12.83 -3.80 23.69
CA ASP A 298 -12.24 -2.46 23.81
C ASP A 298 -12.12 -1.73 22.47
N ARG A 299 -12.35 -2.40 21.35
CA ARG A 299 -12.27 -1.79 20.01
C ARG A 299 -13.63 -1.66 19.33
N ILE A 300 -14.62 -2.44 19.73
CA ILE A 300 -15.94 -2.41 19.09
C ILE A 300 -16.62 -1.06 19.36
N PHE A 301 -17.24 -0.49 18.33
CA PHE A 301 -17.88 0.84 18.29
C PHE A 301 -16.97 2.03 18.60
N LYS A 302 -15.64 1.85 18.66
CA LYS A 302 -14.71 2.98 18.68
C LYS A 302 -14.58 3.63 17.31
N SER A 303 -14.28 4.92 17.31
CA SER A 303 -14.02 5.67 16.09
C SER A 303 -12.90 4.99 15.28
N ALA A 304 -13.08 4.92 13.97
CA ALA A 304 -12.03 4.41 13.08
C ALA A 304 -10.91 5.43 12.84
N SER A 305 -11.07 6.68 13.30
CA SER A 305 -10.12 7.79 13.10
C SER A 305 -9.05 7.91 14.18
N GLU A 306 -9.23 7.24 15.33
CA GLU A 306 -8.30 7.26 16.47
C GLU A 306 -7.14 6.26 16.33
#